data_AF-A0A7W3HDU3-F1
#
_entry.id   AF-A0A7W3HDU3-F1
#
_cell.length_a   1.000
_cell.length_b   1.000
_cell.length_c   1.000
_cell.angle_alpha   90.00
_cell.angle_beta   90.00
_cell.angle_gamma   90.00
#
_symmetry.space_group_name_H-M   'P 1'
#
loop_
_entity.id
_entity.type
_entity.pdbx_description
1 polymer ?
#
loop_
_entity_poly.entity_id
_entity_poly.type
_entity_poly.pdbx_seq_one_letter_code
_entity_poly.pdbx_strand_id
1 'polypeptide(L)' 'MKILWAICVVFGVIGFVQGIIEVFGAVSAPQQAAGAAMGVAWAVIPYCIVRAIQQMRPQEVVIKKED' A
#
# COMPACT_ATOMS: atom_id res chain seq x y z
N MET A 1 -8.94 13.01 -0.36
CA MET A 1 -7.62 12.40 -0.06
C MET A 1 -7.59 11.68 1.27
N LYS A 2 -7.93 12.33 2.40
CA LYS A 2 -7.87 11.70 3.74
C LYS A 2 -8.55 10.31 3.82
N ILE A 3 -9.72 10.15 3.21
CA ILE A 3 -10.46 8.87 3.17
C ILE A 3 -9.72 7.79 2.35
N LEU A 4 -9.19 8.14 1.17
CA LEU A 4 -8.42 7.23 0.31
C LEU A 4 -7.13 6.75 1.00
N TRP A 5 -6.46 7.64 1.71
CA TRP A 5 -5.29 7.31 2.51
C TRP A 5 -5.64 6.47 3.74
N ALA A 6 -6.78 6.72 4.38
CA ALA A 6 -7.27 5.88 5.48
C ALA A 6 -7.53 4.43 5.01
N ILE A 7 -8.07 4.25 3.81
CA ILE A 7 -8.25 2.91 3.19
C ILE A 7 -6.90 2.21 2.99
N CYS A 8 -5.86 2.93 2.53
CA CYS A 8 -4.52 2.34 2.40
C CYS A 8 -3.98 1.83 3.74
N VAL A 9 -4.20 2.57 4.82
CA VAL A 9 -3.78 2.16 6.17
C VAL A 9 -4.53 0.90 6.61
N VAL A 10 -5.85 0.83 6.39
CA VAL A 10 -6.64 -0.35 6.74
C VAL A 10 -6.18 -1.59 5.96
N PHE A 11 -5.96 -1.46 4.65
CA PHE A 11 -5.46 -2.56 3.82
C PHE A 11 -4.03 -2.99 4.22
N GLY A 12 -3.19 -2.04 4.63
CA GLY A 12 -1.86 -2.34 5.18
C GLY A 12 -1.91 -3.13 6.49
N VAL A 13 -2.84 -2.80 7.39
CA VAL A 13 -3.05 -3.56 8.63
C VAL A 13 -3.55 -4.97 8.34
N ILE A 14 -4.47 -5.14 7.38
CA ILE A 14 -4.96 -6.45 6.96
C ILE A 14 -3.81 -7.28 6.35
N GLY A 15 -3.03 -6.68 5.45
CA GLY A 15 -1.87 -7.33 4.83
C GLY A 15 -0.81 -7.76 5.85
N PHE A 16 -0.56 -6.95 6.87
CA PHE A 16 0.35 -7.29 7.97
C PHE A 16 -0.14 -8.50 8.77
N VAL A 17 -1.42 -8.50 9.17
CA VAL A 17 -2.00 -9.63 9.93
C VAL A 17 -1.99 -10.90 9.08
N GLN A 18 -2.40 -10.82 7.81
CA GLN A 18 -2.44 -11.97 6.91
C GLN A 18 -1.04 -12.52 6.62
N GLY A 19 -0.06 -11.65 6.37
CA GLY A 19 1.33 -12.04 6.14
C GLY A 19 1.95 -12.74 7.36
N ILE A 20 1.67 -12.26 8.59
CA ILE A 20 2.12 -12.95 9.79
C ILE A 20 1.47 -14.33 9.91
N ILE A 21 0.15 -14.44 9.73
CA ILE A 21 -0.55 -15.72 9.85
C ILE A 21 0.00 -16.74 8.83
N GLU A 22 0.22 -16.33 7.58
CA GLU A 22 0.74 -17.24 6.55
C GLU A 22 2.21 -17.62 6.78
N VAL A 23 3.05 -16.69 7.24
CA VAL A 23 4.47 -16.99 7.53
C VAL A 23 4.59 -17.96 8.72
N PHE A 24 3.79 -17.78 9.78
CA PHE A 24 3.84 -18.69 10.94
C PHE A 24 3.10 -20.01 10.72
N GLY A 25 2.12 -20.05 9.80
CA GLY A 25 1.37 -21.26 9.44
C GLY A 25 1.97 -22.09 8.30
N ALA A 26 3.00 -21.58 7.63
CA ALA A 26 3.61 -22.23 6.47
C ALA A 26 4.47 -23.45 6.86
N VAL A 27 4.31 -24.53 6.10
CA VAL A 27 5.01 -25.82 6.30
C VAL A 27 6.34 -25.86 5.52
N SER A 28 6.56 -24.92 4.62
CA SER A 28 7.74 -24.86 3.76
C SER A 28 8.26 -23.43 3.58
N ALA A 29 9.57 -23.29 3.37
CA ALA A 29 10.20 -21.99 3.14
C ALA A 29 9.62 -21.21 1.94
N PRO A 30 9.27 -21.84 0.80
CA PRO A 30 8.59 -21.14 -0.30
C PRO A 30 7.23 -20.56 0.09
N GLN A 31 6.48 -21.28 0.94
CA GLN A 31 5.16 -20.86 1.40
C GLN A 31 5.25 -19.67 2.36
N GLN A 32 6.27 -19.63 3.23
CA GLN A 32 6.57 -18.43 4.03
C GLN A 32 6.86 -17.21 3.17
N ALA A 33 7.71 -17.37 2.15
CA ALA A 33 8.05 -16.28 1.23
C ALA A 33 6.82 -15.78 0.45
N ALA A 34 5.97 -16.70 -0.02
CA ALA A 34 4.73 -16.36 -0.71
C ALA A 34 3.74 -15.61 0.19
N GLY A 35 3.57 -16.05 1.44
CA GLY A 35 2.67 -15.39 2.39
C GLY A 35 3.17 -13.99 2.81
N ALA A 36 4.47 -13.84 3.00
CA ALA A 36 5.08 -12.52 3.21
C ALA A 36 4.84 -11.59 2.00
N ALA A 37 5.04 -12.10 0.77
CA ALA A 37 4.80 -11.33 -0.44
C ALA A 37 3.32 -10.93 -0.61
N MET A 38 2.38 -11.82 -0.31
CA MET A 38 0.95 -11.51 -0.31
C MET A 38 0.60 -10.41 0.69
N GLY A 39 1.14 -10.47 1.91
CA GLY A 39 0.94 -9.43 2.93
C GLY A 39 1.44 -8.05 2.48
N VAL A 40 2.58 -8.01 1.78
CA VAL A 40 3.12 -6.76 1.21
C VAL A 40 2.25 -6.25 0.05
N ALA A 41 1.75 -7.13 -0.81
CA ALA A 41 0.92 -6.75 -1.96
C ALA A 41 -0.37 -6.01 -1.53
N TRP A 42 -0.96 -6.41 -0.40
CA TRP A 42 -2.12 -5.73 0.20
C TRP A 42 -1.86 -4.26 0.56
N ALA A 43 -0.63 -3.90 0.92
CA ALA A 43 -0.25 -2.50 1.18
C ALA A 43 0.10 -1.74 -0.11
N VAL A 44 0.80 -2.39 -1.04
CA VAL A 44 1.37 -1.74 -2.24
C VAL A 44 0.29 -1.37 -3.27
N ILE A 45 -0.64 -2.28 -3.57
CA ILE A 45 -1.69 -2.06 -4.58
C ILE A 45 -2.53 -0.79 -4.29
N PRO A 46 -3.16 -0.64 -3.10
CA PRO A 46 -3.95 0.53 -2.80
C PRO A 46 -3.12 1.81 -2.76
N TYR A 47 -1.87 1.76 -2.27
CA TYR A 47 -0.96 2.91 -2.29
C TYR A 47 -0.71 3.42 -3.72
N CYS A 48 -0.41 2.51 -4.66
CA CYS A 48 -0.21 2.84 -6.07
C CYS A 48 -1.47 3.49 -6.68
N ILE A 49 -2.65 2.98 -6.37
CA ILE A 49 -3.93 3.55 -6.84
C ILE A 49 -4.13 4.97 -6.30
N VAL A 50 -3.91 5.19 -5.00
CA VAL A 50 -4.07 6.52 -4.39
C VAL A 50 -3.07 7.53 -4.94
N ARG A 51 -1.82 7.12 -5.19
CA ARG A 51 -0.80 7.94 -5.86
C ARG A 51 -1.22 8.34 -7.28
N ALA A 52 -1.74 7.38 -8.06
CA ALA A 52 -2.23 7.66 -9.41
C ALA A 52 -3.39 8.66 -9.40
N ILE A 53 -4.37 8.47 -8.51
CA ILE A 53 -5.50 9.40 -8.34
C ILE A 53 -5.02 10.79 -7.89
N GLN A 54 -3.98 10.86 -7.06
CA GLN A 54 -3.37 12.12 -6.65
C GLN A 54 -2.79 12.91 -7.83
N GLN A 55 -2.13 12.22 -8.77
CA GLN A 55 -1.52 12.83 -9.94
C GLN A 55 -2.54 13.24 -11.01
N MET A 56 -3.69 12.57 -11.08
CA MET A 56 -4.79 12.96 -11.97
C MET A 56 -5.51 14.24 -11.53
N ARG A 57 -5.35 14.69 -10.28
CA ARG A 57 -5.85 16.00 -9.88
C ARG A 57 -4.90 17.08 -10.41
N PRO A 58 -5.42 18.12 -11.09
CA PRO A 58 -4.60 19.24 -11.55
C PRO A 58 -3.85 19.80 -10.36
N GLN A 59 -2.53 19.60 -10.35
CA GLN A 59 -1.62 20.26 -9.43
C GLN A 59 -1.51 21.69 -9.94
N GLU A 60 -2.01 22.67 -9.20
CA GLU A 60 -1.74 24.08 -9.51
C GLU A 60 -0.23 24.26 -9.60
N VAL A 61 0.23 24.67 -10.77
CA VAL A 61 1.64 24.98 -11.00
C VAL A 61 1.91 26.24 -10.20
N VAL A 62 2.44 26.09 -8.98
CA VAL A 62 2.89 27.22 -8.17
C VAL A 62 4.12 27.78 -8.85
N ILE A 63 3.92 28.72 -9.77
CA ILE A 63 4.99 29.51 -10.37
C ILE A 63 5.56 30.35 -9.23
N LYS A 64 6.68 29.92 -8.66
CA LYS A 64 7.48 30.77 -7.79
C LYS A 64 7.91 31.97 -8.63
N LYS A 65 7.33 33.14 -8.36
CA LYS A 65 7.93 34.40 -8.75
C LYS A 65 9.12 34.58 -7.82
N GLU A 66 10.32 34.50 -8.40
CA GLU A 66 11.53 35.01 -7.76
C GLU A 66 11.38 36.53 -7.73
N ASP A 67 11.18 37.09 -6.54
CA ASP A 67 11.33 38.52 -6.25
C ASP A 67 12.83 38.87 -6.11
#